data_AF-A0A448XAQ9-F1
#
_entry.id   AF-A0A448XAQ9-F1
#
_cell.length_a   1.000
_cell.length_b   1.000
_cell.length_c   1.000
_cell.angle_alpha   90.00
_cell.angle_beta   90.00
_cell.angle_gamma   90.00
#
_symmetry.space_group_name_H-M   'P 1'
#
loop_
_entity.id
_entity.type
_entity.pdbx_description
1 polymer ?
#
loop_
_entity_poly.entity_id
_entity_poly.type
_entity_poly.pdbx_seq_one_letter_code
_entity_poly.pdbx_strand_id
1 'polypeptide(L)'
;MFGRGFALGFFFFTISQIFLHSIIQLTIPPLKPDFAGIILDIVVQPRFIVVTTLFTCYTLFRRLAGSNEERGSQPNKFIRSLPLWYYLARYFPVSLVASDELREYARAHSLSEIKDMSDEKSVKMPLDRNYLVGCHPHGIFSTGAFLNFSTDATGFSDLFPGINRYLAVLKLHFLAVLYRDFVMRLETPSANHEVLCSKFSAVNRFLSSLTDG
;
A
#
# COMPACT_ATOMS: atom_id res chain seq x y z
N MET A 1 -10.77 -12.22 -8.73
CA MET A 1 -11.52 -13.50 -8.77
C MET A 1 -10.59 -14.57 -9.35
N PHE A 2 -9.68 -15.14 -8.55
CA PHE A 2 -8.83 -16.26 -8.99
C PHE A 2 -9.13 -17.42 -8.03
N GLY A 3 -9.78 -18.45 -8.56
CA GLY A 3 -10.45 -19.50 -7.79
C GLY A 3 -9.51 -20.44 -7.04
N ARG A 4 -10.10 -21.22 -6.10
CA ARG A 4 -9.44 -22.26 -5.28
C ARG A 4 -8.60 -23.26 -6.11
N GLY A 5 -8.95 -23.50 -7.38
CA GLY A 5 -8.23 -24.44 -8.25
C GLY A 5 -6.86 -23.96 -8.74
N PHE A 6 -6.63 -22.64 -8.82
CA PHE A 6 -5.40 -22.12 -9.45
C PHE A 6 -4.15 -22.37 -8.58
N ALA A 7 -4.27 -22.19 -7.25
CA ALA A 7 -3.16 -22.39 -6.33
C ALA A 7 -2.81 -23.88 -6.15
N LEU A 8 -3.84 -24.76 -6.12
CA LEU A 8 -3.63 -26.21 -6.03
C LEU A 8 -2.99 -26.75 -7.31
N GLY A 9 -3.45 -26.27 -8.48
CA GLY A 9 -2.83 -26.59 -9.77
C GLY A 9 -1.37 -26.14 -9.84
N PHE A 10 -1.05 -24.95 -9.30
CA PHE A 10 0.32 -24.45 -9.27
C PHE A 10 1.22 -25.27 -8.34
N PHE A 11 0.71 -25.70 -7.18
CA PHE A 11 1.43 -26.59 -6.27
C PHE A 11 1.80 -27.91 -6.94
N PHE A 12 0.84 -28.58 -7.58
CA PHE A 12 1.09 -29.82 -8.31
C PHE A 12 2.03 -29.61 -9.51
N PHE A 13 1.92 -28.47 -10.19
CA PHE A 13 2.85 -28.08 -11.25
C PHE A 13 4.28 -27.93 -10.72
N THR A 14 4.47 -27.27 -9.57
CA THR A 14 5.82 -27.14 -8.98
C THR A 14 6.40 -28.47 -8.53
N ILE A 15 5.60 -29.37 -7.94
CA ILE A 15 6.06 -30.71 -7.56
C ILE A 15 6.42 -31.52 -8.80
N SER A 16 5.64 -31.43 -9.89
CA SER A 16 5.94 -32.13 -11.13
C SER A 16 7.23 -31.61 -11.78
N GLN A 17 7.49 -30.31 -11.74
CA GLN A 17 8.74 -29.72 -12.25
C GLN A 17 9.97 -30.17 -11.44
N ILE A 18 9.87 -30.28 -10.11
CA ILE A 18 10.95 -30.80 -9.25
C ILE A 18 11.21 -32.28 -9.53
N PHE A 19 10.16 -33.09 -9.67
CA PHE A 19 10.29 -34.50 -10.04
C PHE A 19 10.90 -34.68 -11.42
N LEU A 20 10.47 -33.88 -12.41
CA LEU A 20 10.98 -33.91 -13.77
C LEU A 20 12.47 -33.52 -13.81
N HIS A 21 12.87 -32.47 -13.09
CA HIS A 21 14.28 -32.10 -12.91
C HIS A 21 15.09 -33.23 -12.31
N SER A 22 14.57 -33.90 -11.26
CA SER A 22 15.27 -34.98 -10.58
C SER A 22 15.44 -36.22 -11.47
N ILE A 23 14.44 -36.53 -12.30
CA ILE A 23 14.49 -37.61 -13.29
C ILE A 23 15.47 -37.26 -14.42
N ILE A 24 15.45 -36.02 -14.94
CA ILE A 24 16.38 -35.59 -16.00
C ILE A 24 17.83 -35.70 -15.55
N GLN A 25 18.16 -35.27 -14.32
CA GLN A 25 19.50 -35.38 -13.74
C GLN A 25 19.93 -36.85 -13.49
N LEU A 26 18.98 -37.76 -13.27
CA LEU A 26 19.26 -39.19 -13.08
C LEU A 26 19.43 -39.94 -14.41
N THR A 27 18.77 -39.48 -15.47
CA THR A 27 18.68 -40.21 -16.75
C THR A 27 19.73 -39.74 -17.76
N ILE A 28 20.18 -38.48 -17.67
CA ILE A 28 21.16 -37.91 -18.60
C ILE A 28 22.53 -37.88 -17.90
N PRO A 29 23.55 -38.63 -18.36
CA PRO A 29 24.92 -38.48 -17.86
C PRO A 29 25.40 -37.04 -18.09
N PRO A 30 26.35 -36.50 -17.29
CA PRO A 30 26.77 -35.11 -17.39
C PRO A 30 27.08 -34.76 -18.85
N LEU A 31 26.20 -33.95 -19.45
CA LEU A 31 26.27 -33.62 -20.86
C LEU A 31 27.61 -32.89 -21.07
N LYS A 32 28.34 -33.25 -22.13
CA LYS A 32 29.51 -32.46 -22.53
C LYS A 32 29.07 -30.99 -22.67
N PRO A 33 29.92 -30.01 -22.35
CA PRO A 33 29.55 -28.59 -22.35
C PRO A 33 29.39 -28.07 -23.79
N ASP A 34 28.38 -28.57 -24.49
CA ASP A 34 27.92 -28.06 -25.76
C ASP A 34 26.83 -27.01 -25.52
N PHE A 35 26.55 -26.22 -26.55
CA PHE A 35 25.62 -25.09 -26.47
C PHE A 35 24.21 -25.53 -26.06
N ALA A 36 23.80 -26.76 -26.43
CA ALA A 36 22.49 -27.31 -26.10
C ALA A 36 22.38 -27.72 -24.62
N GLY A 37 23.44 -28.32 -24.07
CA GLY A 37 23.53 -28.67 -22.64
C GLY A 37 23.50 -27.44 -21.74
N ILE A 38 24.20 -26.37 -22.12
CA ILE A 38 24.19 -25.11 -21.36
C ILE A 38 22.81 -24.46 -21.38
N ILE A 39 22.10 -24.46 -22.53
CA ILE A 39 20.72 -23.93 -22.62
C ILE A 39 19.75 -24.76 -21.77
N LEU A 40 19.86 -26.09 -21.82
CA LEU A 40 19.01 -26.98 -21.03
C LEU A 40 19.25 -26.77 -19.52
N ASP A 41 20.50 -26.64 -19.09
CA ASP A 41 20.86 -26.41 -17.69
C ASP A 41 20.40 -25.02 -17.19
N ILE A 42 20.44 -23.98 -18.03
CA ILE A 42 19.91 -22.63 -17.77
C ILE A 42 18.39 -22.62 -17.57
N VAL A 43 17.65 -23.42 -18.36
CA VAL A 43 16.19 -23.58 -18.30
C VAL A 43 15.78 -24.43 -17.10
N VAL A 44 16.62 -25.38 -16.71
CA VAL A 44 16.44 -26.32 -15.60
C VAL A 44 17.06 -25.78 -14.30
N GLN A 45 17.43 -24.49 -14.20
CA GLN A 45 18.09 -23.99 -12.99
C GLN A 45 17.19 -23.93 -11.75
N PRO A 46 17.73 -24.24 -10.55
CA PRO A 46 17.02 -24.22 -9.26
C PRO A 46 16.46 -22.85 -8.87
N ARG A 47 16.91 -21.76 -9.50
CA ARG A 47 16.38 -20.39 -9.30
C ARG A 47 14.87 -20.28 -9.55
N PHE A 48 14.34 -21.02 -10.53
CA PHE A 48 12.91 -21.00 -10.83
C PHE A 48 12.09 -21.81 -9.82
N ILE A 49 12.66 -22.89 -9.30
CA ILE A 49 12.05 -23.67 -8.22
C ILE A 49 11.97 -22.80 -6.96
N VAL A 50 13.04 -22.08 -6.60
CA VAL A 50 13.02 -21.18 -5.43
C VAL A 50 11.95 -20.09 -5.58
N VAL A 51 11.86 -19.42 -6.73
CA VAL A 51 10.86 -18.37 -6.97
C VAL A 51 9.44 -18.93 -6.90
N THR A 52 9.19 -20.10 -7.47
CA THR A 52 7.86 -20.72 -7.49
C THR A 52 7.48 -21.29 -6.11
N THR A 53 8.41 -21.88 -5.36
CA THR A 53 8.19 -22.31 -3.97
C THR A 53 7.88 -21.11 -3.08
N LEU A 54 8.63 -20.01 -3.16
CA LEU A 54 8.35 -18.79 -2.40
C LEU A 54 6.98 -18.21 -2.75
N PHE A 55 6.62 -18.18 -4.04
CA PHE A 55 5.30 -17.72 -4.48
C PHE A 55 4.17 -18.60 -3.92
N THR A 56 4.32 -19.93 -4.00
CA THR A 56 3.32 -20.88 -3.49
C THR A 56 3.21 -20.80 -1.97
N CYS A 57 4.34 -20.79 -1.24
CA CYS A 57 4.37 -20.57 0.21
C CYS A 57 3.69 -19.26 0.60
N TYR A 58 3.89 -18.18 -0.16
CA TYR A 58 3.20 -16.91 0.08
C TYR A 58 1.69 -17.00 -0.17
N THR A 59 1.25 -17.63 -1.27
CA THR A 59 -0.19 -17.81 -1.52
C THR A 59 -0.85 -18.66 -0.44
N LEU A 60 -0.13 -19.65 0.10
CA LEU A 60 -0.57 -20.48 1.22
C LEU A 60 -0.60 -19.67 2.53
N PHE A 61 0.45 -18.91 2.84
CA PHE A 61 0.50 -18.00 3.98
C PHE A 61 -0.66 -17.00 3.94
N ARG A 62 -0.95 -16.40 2.77
CA ARG A 62 -2.11 -15.52 2.59
C ARG A 62 -3.46 -16.21 2.87
N ARG A 63 -3.58 -17.49 2.52
CA ARG A 63 -4.79 -18.28 2.78
C ARG A 63 -4.95 -18.58 4.27
N LEU A 64 -3.84 -18.90 4.95
CA LEU A 64 -3.81 -19.24 6.37
C LEU A 64 -3.93 -18.00 7.28
N ALA A 65 -3.26 -16.91 6.93
CA ALA A 65 -3.23 -15.67 7.70
C ALA A 65 -4.53 -14.85 7.58
N GLY A 66 -5.46 -15.27 6.71
CA GLY A 66 -6.66 -14.51 6.37
C GLY A 66 -6.33 -13.21 5.61
N SER A 67 -7.31 -12.62 4.95
CA SER A 67 -7.18 -11.30 4.31
C SER A 67 -6.97 -10.21 5.36
N ASN A 68 -5.74 -10.07 5.87
CA ASN A 68 -5.33 -8.93 6.71
C ASN A 68 -5.51 -7.57 5.98
N GLU A 69 -5.88 -7.59 4.70
CA GLU A 69 -6.29 -6.44 3.89
C GLU A 69 -7.53 -5.71 4.47
N GLU A 70 -8.43 -6.43 5.15
CA GLU A 70 -9.69 -5.90 5.68
C GLU A 70 -9.56 -5.30 7.09
N ARG A 71 -8.51 -5.68 7.84
CA ARG A 71 -8.26 -5.21 9.21
C ARG A 71 -7.61 -3.82 9.26
N GLY A 72 -7.31 -3.25 8.11
CA GLY A 72 -6.71 -1.92 7.96
C GLY A 72 -5.19 -1.94 7.83
N SER A 73 -4.64 -0.82 7.35
CA SER A 73 -3.19 -0.60 7.24
C SER A 73 -2.53 -0.57 8.62
N GLN A 74 -1.32 -1.13 8.71
CA GLN A 74 -0.44 -1.08 9.88
C GLN A 74 0.74 -0.14 9.59
N PRO A 75 0.57 1.19 9.74
CA PRO A 75 1.61 2.15 9.48
C PRO A 75 2.92 1.84 10.21
N ASN A 76 4.03 1.98 9.49
CA ASN A 76 5.34 2.03 10.11
C ASN A 76 5.97 3.41 9.87
N LYS A 77 6.22 4.15 10.96
CA LYS A 77 6.83 5.49 10.91
C LYS A 77 8.15 5.50 10.13
N PHE A 78 9.00 4.48 10.31
CA PHE A 78 10.29 4.37 9.63
C PHE A 78 10.14 4.29 8.11
N ILE A 79 9.18 3.51 7.63
CA ILE A 79 8.95 3.37 6.17
C ILE A 79 8.36 4.65 5.59
N ARG A 80 7.58 5.41 6.37
CA ARG A 80 6.97 6.67 5.94
C ARG A 80 7.94 7.84 5.90
N SER A 81 9.02 7.78 6.67
CA SER A 81 10.06 8.81 6.75
C SER A 81 11.35 8.45 5.99
N LEU A 82 11.28 7.50 5.04
CA LEU A 82 12.46 7.14 4.24
C LEU A 82 12.98 8.34 3.42
N PRO A 83 14.32 8.52 3.31
CA PRO A 83 14.95 9.58 2.51
C PRO A 83 14.47 9.65 1.06
N LEU A 84 14.12 8.50 0.48
CA LEU A 84 13.57 8.38 -0.87
C LEU A 84 12.34 9.28 -1.08
N TRP A 85 11.48 9.40 -0.08
CA TRP A 85 10.26 10.19 -0.19
C TRP A 85 10.55 11.68 -0.25
N TYR A 86 11.52 12.16 0.53
CA TYR A 86 11.98 13.55 0.47
C TYR A 86 12.62 13.87 -0.88
N TYR A 87 13.36 12.92 -1.47
CA TYR A 87 13.90 13.07 -2.83
C TYR A 87 12.79 13.19 -3.87
N LEU A 88 11.79 12.29 -3.83
CA LEU A 88 10.66 12.32 -4.75
C LEU A 88 9.80 13.59 -4.59
N ALA A 89 9.59 14.06 -3.37
CA ALA A 89 8.87 15.31 -3.10
C ALA A 89 9.63 16.56 -3.57
N ARG A 90 10.97 16.50 -3.66
CA ARG A 90 11.79 17.57 -4.26
C ARG A 90 11.77 17.53 -5.78
N TYR A 91 11.80 16.33 -6.36
CA TYR A 91 11.79 16.14 -7.80
C TYR A 91 10.42 16.49 -8.41
N PHE A 92 9.33 16.09 -7.73
CA PHE A 92 7.96 16.51 -8.03
C PHE A 92 7.47 17.38 -6.88
N PRO A 93 7.65 18.71 -6.93
CA PRO A 93 7.24 19.60 -5.85
C PRO A 93 5.72 19.53 -5.67
N VAL A 94 5.30 19.03 -4.52
CA VAL A 94 3.89 18.91 -4.13
C VAL A 94 3.66 19.82 -2.93
N SER A 95 2.72 20.75 -3.07
CA SER A 95 2.30 21.66 -1.99
C SER A 95 0.79 21.61 -1.81
N LEU A 96 0.33 21.63 -0.57
CA LEU A 96 -1.08 21.80 -0.27
C LEU A 96 -1.41 23.29 -0.34
N VAL A 97 -2.30 23.65 -1.25
CA VAL A 97 -2.84 25.00 -1.37
C VAL A 97 -4.28 24.95 -0.88
N ALA A 98 -4.60 25.76 0.13
CA ALA A 98 -5.97 25.89 0.60
C ALA A 98 -6.80 26.63 -0.46
N SER A 99 -7.92 26.04 -0.88
CA SER A 99 -8.87 26.73 -1.74
C SER A 99 -9.57 27.86 -0.98
N ASP A 100 -10.06 28.85 -1.71
CA ASP A 100 -10.79 29.97 -1.10
C ASP A 100 -12.09 29.52 -0.43
N GLU A 101 -12.75 28.50 -0.99
CA GLU A 101 -13.91 27.84 -0.38
C GLU A 101 -13.59 27.23 0.99
N LEU A 102 -12.44 26.56 1.11
CA LEU A 102 -12.00 25.98 2.38
C LEU A 102 -11.67 27.07 3.41
N ARG A 103 -11.08 28.18 2.96
CA ARG A 103 -10.80 29.36 3.80
C ARG A 103 -12.08 30.02 4.27
N GLU A 104 -13.08 30.13 3.40
CA GLU A 104 -14.40 30.66 3.75
C GLU A 104 -15.13 29.75 4.74
N TYR A 105 -15.09 28.44 4.51
CA TYR A 105 -15.64 27.45 5.43
C TYR A 105 -15.02 27.54 6.83
N ALA A 106 -13.69 27.65 6.92
CA ALA A 106 -12.97 27.79 8.18
C ALA A 106 -13.31 29.09 8.92
N ARG A 107 -13.51 30.20 8.18
CA ARG A 107 -13.96 31.49 8.73
C ARG A 107 -15.39 31.42 9.26
N ALA A 108 -16.30 30.78 8.52
CA ALA A 108 -17.72 30.67 8.86
C ALA A 108 -17.99 29.81 10.10
N HIS A 109 -17.13 28.82 10.39
CA HIS A 109 -17.27 27.93 11.54
C HIS A 109 -16.49 28.40 12.79
N SER A 110 -16.11 29.68 12.85
CA SER A 110 -15.43 30.29 14.00
C SER A 110 -14.26 29.47 14.54
N LEU A 111 -13.34 29.01 13.68
CA LEU A 111 -12.01 28.51 14.10
C LEU A 111 -11.08 29.68 14.50
N SER A 112 -11.68 30.70 15.09
CA SER A 112 -11.27 32.11 15.10
C SER A 112 -10.97 32.62 16.49
N GLU A 113 -10.21 31.87 17.30
CA GLU A 113 -9.51 32.45 18.45
C GLU A 113 -7.98 32.26 18.37
N ILE A 114 -7.43 32.13 17.17
CA ILE A 114 -5.98 32.33 16.98
C ILE A 114 -5.77 33.48 16.02
N LYS A 115 -5.80 34.65 16.65
CA LYS A 115 -5.35 35.94 16.15
C LYS A 115 -3.81 35.92 16.07
N ASP A 116 -3.28 35.18 15.12
CA ASP A 116 -1.91 35.34 14.63
C ASP A 116 -1.91 35.08 13.12
N MET A 117 -2.42 36.07 12.39
CA MET A 117 -2.12 36.23 10.97
C MET A 117 -0.61 36.47 10.81
N SER A 118 0.13 35.44 10.46
CA SER A 118 1.39 35.59 9.72
C SER A 118 1.74 34.41 8.82
N ASP A 119 1.01 33.28 8.88
CA ASP A 119 1.14 32.17 7.94
C ASP A 119 -0.13 32.03 7.09
N GLU A 120 -0.18 32.70 5.94
CA GLU A 120 -1.25 32.62 4.92
C GLU A 120 -1.44 31.19 4.33
N LYS A 121 -0.56 30.26 4.71
CA LYS A 121 -0.48 28.88 4.18
C LYS A 121 -1.26 27.83 4.97
N SER A 122 -1.59 28.02 6.25
CA SER A 122 -2.17 26.94 7.07
C SER A 122 -3.59 27.27 7.53
N VAL A 123 -4.57 26.59 6.93
CA VAL A 123 -5.97 26.63 7.38
C VAL A 123 -6.16 25.55 8.45
N LYS A 124 -6.51 25.94 9.68
CA LYS A 124 -6.86 24.96 10.72
C LYS A 124 -8.18 24.29 10.38
N MET A 125 -8.21 22.96 10.44
CA MET A 125 -9.41 22.16 10.20
C MET A 125 -9.96 21.62 11.53
N PRO A 126 -11.29 21.62 11.73
CA PRO A 126 -11.91 20.98 12.89
C PRO A 126 -11.58 19.49 12.97
N LEU A 127 -11.27 18.99 14.18
CA LEU A 127 -10.95 17.57 14.43
C LEU A 127 -12.19 16.72 14.76
N ASP A 128 -13.37 17.33 14.81
CA ASP A 128 -14.66 16.73 15.18
C ASP A 128 -15.38 16.04 14.02
N ARG A 129 -14.74 15.97 12.84
CA ARG A 129 -15.37 15.44 11.62
C ARG A 129 -14.38 14.72 10.71
N ASN A 130 -14.93 13.89 9.84
CA ASN A 130 -14.17 13.19 8.81
C ASN A 130 -14.13 14.00 7.52
N TYR A 131 -12.98 14.00 6.85
CA TYR A 131 -12.79 14.63 5.55
C TYR A 131 -12.57 13.57 4.47
N LEU A 132 -13.24 13.74 3.32
CA LEU A 132 -13.02 12.92 2.14
C LEU A 132 -12.38 13.78 1.06
N VAL A 133 -11.18 13.37 0.63
CA VAL A 133 -10.46 14.04 -0.45
C VAL A 133 -10.54 13.18 -1.72
N GLY A 134 -11.12 13.73 -2.77
CA GLY A 134 -11.07 13.14 -4.11
C GLY A 134 -9.78 13.54 -4.81
N CYS A 135 -9.03 12.57 -5.33
CA CYS A 135 -7.88 12.82 -6.19
C CYS A 135 -8.10 12.14 -7.54
N HIS A 136 -7.99 12.90 -8.63
CA HIS A 136 -7.99 12.38 -9.99
C HIS A 136 -6.55 12.32 -10.51
N PRO A 137 -5.90 11.15 -10.52
CA PRO A 137 -4.51 11.06 -10.93
C PRO A 137 -4.36 11.16 -12.45
N HIS A 138 -3.59 12.13 -12.90
CA HIS A 138 -3.03 12.13 -14.25
C HIS A 138 -1.56 11.64 -14.17
N GLY A 139 -1.35 10.32 -14.13
CA GLY A 139 -0.02 9.70 -14.09
C GLY A 139 -0.05 8.20 -13.74
N ILE A 140 1.04 7.49 -14.06
CA ILE A 140 1.20 6.04 -13.84
C ILE A 140 1.19 5.67 -12.34
N PHE A 141 1.60 6.60 -11.48
CA PHE A 141 1.41 6.53 -10.04
C PHE A 141 0.90 7.89 -9.59
N SER A 142 -0.12 7.93 -8.72
CA SER A 142 -0.62 9.17 -8.10
C SER A 142 0.40 9.72 -7.10
N THR A 143 1.61 10.05 -7.58
CA THR A 143 2.79 10.37 -6.79
C THR A 143 2.51 11.55 -5.87
N GLY A 144 1.74 12.54 -6.33
CA GLY A 144 1.32 13.68 -5.52
C GLY A 144 0.46 13.26 -4.32
N ALA A 145 -0.61 12.49 -4.55
CA ALA A 145 -1.47 12.02 -3.46
C ALA A 145 -0.73 11.03 -2.55
N PHE A 146 0.11 10.18 -3.11
CA PHE A 146 0.89 9.22 -2.35
C PHE A 146 1.91 9.90 -1.43
N LEU A 147 2.70 10.85 -1.95
CA LEU A 147 3.66 11.59 -1.13
C LEU A 147 2.98 12.48 -0.09
N ASN A 148 1.79 13.01 -0.38
CA ASN A 148 1.05 13.85 0.57
C ASN A 148 0.26 13.07 1.62
N PHE A 149 -0.31 11.91 1.27
CA PHE A 149 -1.25 11.22 2.15
C PHE A 149 -0.71 9.90 2.73
N SER A 150 0.29 9.28 2.09
CA SER A 150 0.86 7.99 2.53
C SER A 150 2.23 8.15 3.21
N THR A 151 3.03 9.12 2.78
CA THR A 151 4.37 9.37 3.36
C THR A 151 4.39 10.67 4.16
N ASP A 152 5.45 10.88 4.93
CA ASP A 152 5.61 12.12 5.71
C ASP A 152 6.55 13.14 5.03
N ALA A 153 6.72 13.01 3.72
CA ALA A 153 7.71 13.82 2.99
C ALA A 153 7.32 15.30 2.87
N THR A 154 6.03 15.60 2.87
CA THR A 154 5.51 16.97 2.72
C THR A 154 5.11 17.63 4.04
N GLY A 155 5.34 16.95 5.17
CA GLY A 155 5.04 17.50 6.50
C GLY A 155 3.54 17.64 6.79
N PHE A 156 2.67 16.86 6.14
CA PHE A 156 1.22 16.90 6.40
C PHE A 156 0.90 16.66 7.88
N SER A 157 1.61 15.73 8.53
CA SER A 157 1.39 15.42 9.95
C SER A 157 1.76 16.60 10.86
N ASP A 158 2.67 17.48 10.42
CA ASP A 158 3.03 18.71 11.10
C ASP A 158 2.02 19.84 10.82
N LEU A 159 1.48 19.91 9.59
CA LEU A 159 0.49 20.90 9.17
C LEU A 159 -0.90 20.64 9.79
N PHE A 160 -1.28 19.38 9.97
CA PHE A 160 -2.58 18.95 10.48
C PHE A 160 -2.42 17.97 11.65
N PRO A 161 -1.93 18.45 12.81
CA PRO A 161 -1.76 17.59 13.98
C PRO A 161 -3.12 17.05 14.43
N GLY A 162 -3.22 15.73 14.62
CA GLY A 162 -4.44 15.05 15.05
C GLY A 162 -5.35 14.56 13.93
N ILE A 163 -5.10 14.93 12.66
CA ILE A 163 -5.84 14.38 11.51
C ILE A 163 -5.14 13.10 11.03
N ASN A 164 -5.82 11.97 11.18
CA ASN A 164 -5.37 10.70 10.62
C ASN A 164 -5.77 10.61 9.15
N ARG A 165 -4.76 10.54 8.27
CA ARG A 165 -4.91 10.42 6.82
C ARG A 165 -4.85 8.97 6.38
N TYR A 166 -5.67 8.62 5.39
CA TYR A 166 -5.65 7.32 4.74
C TYR A 166 -5.77 7.50 3.24
N LEU A 167 -4.86 6.91 2.47
CA LEU A 167 -4.95 6.91 1.01
C LEU A 167 -5.53 5.57 0.55
N ALA A 168 -6.78 5.57 0.12
CA ALA A 168 -7.41 4.38 -0.44
C ALA A 168 -6.79 4.05 -1.81
N VAL A 169 -6.21 2.86 -1.94
CA VAL A 169 -5.60 2.41 -3.20
C VAL A 169 -6.36 1.23 -3.80
N LEU A 170 -6.31 1.11 -5.12
CA LEU A 170 -6.99 0.05 -5.86
C LEU A 170 -6.52 -1.34 -5.39
N LYS A 171 -7.46 -2.29 -5.25
CA LYS A 171 -7.22 -3.66 -4.82
C LYS A 171 -6.12 -4.39 -5.62
N LEU A 172 -5.90 -3.97 -6.87
CA LEU A 172 -4.85 -4.49 -7.75
C LEU A 172 -3.45 -4.41 -7.12
N HIS A 173 -3.17 -3.35 -6.38
CA HIS A 173 -1.89 -3.16 -5.68
C HIS A 173 -1.64 -4.24 -4.61
N PHE A 174 -2.69 -4.80 -4.01
CA PHE A 174 -2.57 -5.86 -3.00
C PHE A 174 -2.38 -7.26 -3.61
N LEU A 175 -2.36 -7.39 -4.95
CA LEU A 175 -2.07 -8.67 -5.61
C LEU A 175 -0.58 -8.99 -5.59
N ALA A 176 0.29 -7.98 -5.74
CA ALA A 176 1.73 -8.18 -5.77
C ALA A 176 2.28 -8.38 -4.35
N VAL A 177 3.04 -9.47 -4.16
CA VAL A 177 3.48 -10.02 -2.87
C VAL A 177 4.20 -9.00 -1.99
N LEU A 178 5.29 -8.43 -2.50
CA LEU A 178 6.12 -7.47 -1.76
C LEU A 178 5.48 -6.08 -1.73
N TYR A 179 4.76 -5.73 -2.79
CA TYR A 179 4.09 -4.45 -2.91
C TYR A 179 2.96 -4.31 -1.88
N ARG A 180 2.24 -5.40 -1.60
CA ARG A 180 1.18 -5.44 -0.58
C ARG A 180 1.69 -5.04 0.80
N ASP A 181 2.75 -5.69 1.28
CA ASP A 181 3.28 -5.45 2.62
C ASP A 181 3.94 -4.08 2.72
N PHE A 182 4.45 -3.57 1.60
CA PHE A 182 4.93 -2.20 1.49
C PHE A 182 3.79 -1.19 1.63
N VAL A 183 2.73 -1.33 0.83
CA VAL A 183 1.51 -0.51 0.85
C VAL A 183 0.85 -0.54 2.23
N MET A 184 0.68 -1.71 2.84
CA MET A 184 0.07 -1.79 4.17
C MET A 184 0.86 -1.05 5.25
N ARG A 185 2.17 -0.81 5.08
CA ARG A 185 2.99 -0.03 6.02
C ARG A 185 2.96 1.49 5.77
N LEU A 186 2.28 1.94 4.72
CA LEU A 186 2.21 3.32 4.24
C LEU A 186 0.83 3.97 4.44
N GLU A 187 0.03 3.51 5.41
CA GLU A 187 -1.33 4.06 5.68
C GLU A 187 -2.31 3.97 4.51
N THR A 188 -2.11 3.02 3.61
CA THR A 188 -2.96 2.84 2.43
C THR A 188 -3.86 1.61 2.58
N PRO A 189 -5.13 1.77 3.02
CA PRO A 189 -6.11 0.69 2.98
C PRO A 189 -6.55 0.39 1.55
N SER A 190 -7.13 -0.80 1.34
CA SER A 190 -7.81 -1.12 0.09
C SER A 190 -9.06 -0.25 -0.08
N ALA A 191 -9.30 0.23 -1.30
CA ALA A 191 -10.52 0.94 -1.69
C ALA A 191 -11.75 0.00 -1.77
N ASN A 192 -12.03 -0.74 -0.68
CA ASN A 192 -13.21 -1.58 -0.53
C ASN A 192 -14.25 -0.84 0.31
N HIS A 193 -15.52 -0.93 -0.08
CA HIS A 193 -16.62 -0.27 0.62
C HIS A 193 -16.63 -0.57 2.13
N GLU A 194 -16.54 -1.85 2.51
CA GLU A 194 -16.54 -2.27 3.92
C GLU A 194 -15.38 -1.68 4.73
N VAL A 195 -14.18 -1.61 4.15
CA VAL A 195 -12.99 -1.08 4.81
C VAL A 195 -13.08 0.44 4.97
N LEU A 196 -13.61 1.13 3.97
CA LEU A 196 -13.85 2.57 4.08
C LEU A 196 -14.93 2.87 5.13
N CYS A 197 -16.08 2.17 5.07
CA CYS A 197 -17.15 2.32 6.05
C CYS A 197 -16.67 2.02 7.47
N SER A 198 -15.81 1.01 7.68
CA SER A 198 -15.28 0.70 9.01
C SER A 198 -14.41 1.84 9.56
N LYS A 199 -13.58 2.47 8.72
CA LYS A 199 -12.75 3.62 9.09
C LYS A 199 -13.57 4.87 9.40
N PHE A 200 -14.54 5.20 8.56
CA PHE A 200 -15.44 6.34 8.81
C PHE A 200 -16.31 6.15 10.06
N SER A 201 -16.89 4.96 10.23
CA SER A 201 -17.77 4.66 11.38
C SER A 201 -17.01 4.54 12.71
N ALA A 202 -15.73 4.14 12.70
CA ALA A 202 -14.91 4.10 13.91
C ALA A 202 -14.73 5.48 14.53
N VAL A 203 -14.53 6.51 13.70
CA VAL A 203 -14.39 7.90 14.19
C VAL A 203 -15.72 8.40 14.75
N ASN A 204 -16.83 8.16 14.06
CA ASN A 204 -18.15 8.60 14.54
C ASN A 204 -18.50 7.96 15.90
N ARG A 205 -18.19 6.68 16.11
CA ARG A 205 -18.39 6.00 17.40
C ARG A 205 -17.51 6.56 18.51
N PHE A 206 -16.26 6.91 18.19
CA PHE A 206 -15.36 7.53 19.15
C PHE A 206 -15.87 8.92 19.57
N LEU A 207 -16.29 9.73 18.60
CA LEU A 207 -16.85 11.06 18.87
C LEU A 207 -18.14 10.98 19.69
N SER A 208 -19.06 10.05 19.38
CA SER A 208 -20.28 9.87 20.18
C SER A 208 -19.97 9.45 21.62
N SER A 209 -18.95 8.62 21.83
CA SER A 209 -18.53 8.23 23.19
C SER A 209 -17.93 9.37 24.02
N LEU A 210 -17.44 10.44 23.37
CA LEU A 210 -16.93 11.63 24.05
C LEU A 210 -18.02 12.67 24.33
N THR A 211 -19.15 12.63 23.61
CA THR A 211 -20.28 13.55 23.81
C THR A 211 -21.32 13.01 24.79
N ASP A 212 -21.37 11.69 25.01
CA ASP A 212 -22.38 11.02 25.84
C ASP A 212 -21.95 10.83 27.31
N GLY A 213 -20.83 11.43 27.75
CA GLY A 213 -20.30 11.37 29.13
C GLY A 213 -20.09 12.74 29.74
#